data_AF-A0A654LW89-F1
#
_entry.id   AF-A0A654LW89-F1
#
_cell.length_a   1.000
_cell.length_b   1.000
_cell.length_c   1.000
_cell.angle_alpha   90.00
_cell.angle_beta   90.00
_cell.angle_gamma   90.00
#
_symmetry.space_group_name_H-M   'P 1'
#
loop_
_entity.id
_entity.type
_entity.pdbx_description
1 polymer ?
#
loop_
_entity_poly.entity_id
_entity_poly.type
_entity_poly.pdbx_seq_one_letter_code
_entity_poly.pdbx_strand_id
1 'polypeptide(L)'
;MNNISNRIKEEEIKKSIDFILDHFKHQPKLFPRKIMTANYSGQFTVYTKEEMFEAYRQAEFKNCRINAYPVDIYENNELIQPPDFIFIDLDQKLFSNYKNPRKVLDIVKDDTLAKISSTYSIEHSQSAQCAQYSKLSNSSESKNKVFSTVIWSGNGYHIYLPLDSLVLDKYPHFSKSQFPFLFPFYKQNTPEYSTSEMLLQFTEELFTNGRADPQHMPVYKTCFLRIPNTFNLKCLENGKNLEDSKVMLVQSWNGYRPPIQLLTKGFRRWLIQKELDLQHTVRFQPQIQSYNTETSAYRPIQWIDDLLKRGISDGRKESIRLILGPYLAKRKSHGEAFRTLQEWLEKCQKVRPLDRTFDPKRRITSALKNSKGFIKLENLKIKYRWLYNAIAVEY
;
A
#
# COMPACT_ATOMS: atom_id res chain seq x y z
N MET A 1 -41.58 16.47 1.89
CA MET A 1 -40.20 17.03 1.87
C MET A 1 -39.12 15.96 1.72
N ASN A 2 -39.21 14.81 2.41
CA ASN A 2 -38.18 13.73 2.33
C ASN A 2 -37.91 13.20 0.91
N ASN A 3 -38.93 13.04 0.05
CA ASN A 3 -38.73 12.53 -1.31
C ASN A 3 -37.95 13.49 -2.23
N ILE A 4 -38.10 14.81 -2.05
CA ILE A 4 -37.38 15.80 -2.85
C ILE A 4 -35.91 15.85 -2.41
N SER A 5 -35.66 15.85 -1.10
CA SER A 5 -34.29 15.82 -0.55
C SER A 5 -33.53 14.56 -0.98
N ASN A 6 -34.19 13.40 -0.99
CA ASN A 6 -33.58 12.15 -1.45
C ASN A 6 -33.24 12.19 -2.94
N ARG A 7 -34.13 12.71 -3.78
CA ARG A 7 -33.87 12.87 -5.22
C ARG A 7 -32.70 13.82 -5.49
N ILE A 8 -32.62 14.95 -4.79
CA ILE A 8 -31.51 15.90 -4.93
C ILE A 8 -30.17 15.22 -4.60
N LYS A 9 -30.13 14.48 -3.48
CA LYS A 9 -28.95 13.72 -3.07
C LYS A 9 -28.55 12.67 -4.10
N GLU A 10 -29.51 11.92 -4.66
CA GLU A 10 -29.24 10.94 -5.71
C GLU A 10 -28.64 11.58 -6.97
N GLU A 11 -29.16 12.73 -7.40
CA GLU A 11 -28.63 13.46 -8.55
C GLU A 11 -27.20 14.00 -8.31
N GLU A 12 -26.89 14.48 -7.10
CA GLU A 12 -25.53 14.86 -6.72
C GLU A 12 -24.55 13.68 -6.78
N ILE A 13 -25.00 12.49 -6.36
CA ILE A 13 -24.20 11.28 -6.40
C ILE A 13 -24.01 10.79 -7.84
N LYS A 14 -25.02 10.88 -8.70
CA LYS A 14 -24.87 10.59 -10.14
C LYS A 14 -23.82 11.51 -10.78
N LYS A 15 -23.86 12.81 -10.49
CA LYS A 15 -22.82 13.76 -10.94
C LYS A 15 -21.43 13.40 -10.41
N SER A 16 -21.35 12.95 -9.16
CA SER A 16 -20.10 12.51 -8.53
C SER A 16 -19.54 11.23 -9.18
N ILE A 17 -20.42 10.33 -9.59
CA ILE A 17 -20.07 9.14 -10.39
C ILE A 17 -19.54 9.56 -11.75
N ASP A 18 -20.26 10.43 -12.47
CA ASP A 18 -19.84 10.92 -13.79
C ASP A 18 -18.46 11.59 -13.72
N PHE A 19 -18.25 12.44 -12.71
CA PHE A 19 -16.96 13.04 -12.45
C PHE A 19 -15.83 12.00 -12.29
N ILE A 20 -16.05 10.92 -11.53
CA ILE A 20 -15.04 9.87 -11.37
C ILE A 20 -14.84 9.07 -12.67
N LEU A 21 -15.91 8.71 -13.37
CA LEU A 21 -15.83 7.98 -14.65
C LEU A 21 -15.12 8.79 -15.75
N ASP A 22 -15.21 10.11 -15.70
CA ASP A 22 -14.52 11.01 -16.63
C ASP A 22 -12.99 10.86 -16.60
N HIS A 23 -12.44 10.45 -15.46
CA HIS A 23 -11.02 10.17 -15.34
C HIS A 23 -10.60 8.96 -16.19
N PHE A 24 -11.52 8.05 -16.49
CA PHE A 24 -11.28 6.81 -17.21
C PHE A 24 -11.60 6.90 -18.71
N LYS A 25 -12.16 8.01 -19.22
CA LYS A 25 -12.64 8.14 -20.61
C LYS A 25 -11.64 7.73 -21.71
N HIS A 26 -10.33 7.84 -21.45
CA HIS A 26 -9.28 7.43 -22.39
C HIS A 26 -8.97 5.93 -22.38
N GLN A 27 -9.43 5.18 -21.37
CA GLN A 27 -9.19 3.75 -21.27
C GLN A 27 -9.92 3.03 -22.41
N PRO A 28 -9.38 1.91 -22.91
CA PRO A 28 -9.99 1.18 -24.02
C PRO A 28 -11.41 0.68 -23.68
N LYS A 29 -11.69 0.46 -22.39
CA LYS A 29 -13.01 0.05 -21.90
C LYS A 29 -13.31 0.73 -20.56
N LEU A 30 -14.52 1.27 -20.44
CA LEU A 30 -15.00 1.82 -19.18
C LEU A 30 -15.49 0.73 -18.22
N PHE A 31 -16.17 -0.28 -18.75
CA PHE A 31 -16.70 -1.45 -18.02
C PHE A 31 -16.35 -2.74 -18.79
N PRO A 32 -16.37 -3.93 -18.15
CA PRO A 32 -16.70 -4.20 -16.75
C PRO A 32 -15.65 -3.68 -15.76
N ARG A 33 -16.08 -3.38 -14.53
CA ARG A 33 -15.22 -2.82 -13.48
C ARG A 33 -15.60 -3.34 -12.11
N LYS A 34 -14.62 -3.49 -11.23
CA LYS A 34 -14.87 -3.89 -9.86
C LYS A 34 -15.25 -2.69 -9.01
N ILE A 35 -16.26 -2.86 -8.16
CA ILE A 35 -16.69 -1.89 -7.15
C ILE A 35 -16.71 -2.53 -5.77
N MET A 36 -16.79 -1.68 -4.73
CA MET A 36 -17.00 -2.09 -3.34
C MET A 36 -18.08 -1.20 -2.72
N THR A 37 -18.88 -1.78 -1.82
CA THR A 37 -19.90 -1.06 -1.04
C THR A 37 -19.97 -1.64 0.38
N ALA A 38 -20.78 -1.05 1.26
CA ALA A 38 -21.01 -1.58 2.60
C ALA A 38 -21.74 -2.93 2.63
N ASN A 39 -22.52 -3.26 1.60
CA ASN A 39 -23.40 -4.45 1.61
C ASN A 39 -22.68 -5.75 1.21
N TYR A 40 -21.46 -5.66 0.69
CA TYR A 40 -20.72 -6.81 0.17
C TYR A 40 -19.39 -7.00 0.90
N SER A 41 -19.08 -8.25 1.24
CA SER A 41 -17.81 -8.67 1.83
C SER A 41 -16.70 -8.78 0.77
N GLY A 42 -16.46 -7.70 0.03
CA GLY A 42 -15.39 -7.63 -0.96
C GLY A 42 -15.71 -6.81 -2.18
N GLN A 43 -14.96 -7.08 -3.24
CA GLN A 43 -15.10 -6.47 -4.56
C GLN A 43 -15.95 -7.34 -5.47
N PHE A 44 -16.84 -6.73 -6.26
CA PHE A 44 -17.67 -7.42 -7.25
C PHE A 44 -17.73 -6.60 -8.54
N THR A 45 -18.02 -7.27 -9.65
CA THR A 45 -17.99 -6.67 -10.99
C THR A 45 -19.36 -6.09 -11.35
N VAL A 46 -19.35 -4.90 -11.93
CA VAL A 46 -20.50 -4.25 -12.59
C VAL A 46 -20.16 -3.98 -14.05
N TYR A 47 -21.17 -4.01 -14.91
CA TYR A 47 -21.05 -3.90 -16.36
C TYR A 47 -21.55 -2.56 -16.89
N THR A 48 -22.29 -1.80 -16.08
CA THR A 48 -22.85 -0.50 -16.47
C THR A 48 -22.75 0.52 -15.33
N LYS A 49 -22.92 1.80 -15.69
CA LYS A 49 -23.02 2.90 -14.71
C LYS A 49 -24.29 2.73 -13.86
N GLU A 50 -25.37 2.25 -14.46
CA GLU A 50 -26.67 2.04 -13.83
C GLU A 50 -26.59 0.96 -12.76
N GLU A 51 -25.96 -0.19 -13.07
CA GLU A 51 -25.69 -1.26 -12.09
C GLU A 51 -24.85 -0.74 -10.92
N MET A 52 -23.81 0.04 -11.20
CA MET A 52 -22.97 0.64 -10.17
C MET A 52 -23.76 1.59 -9.26
N PHE A 53 -24.56 2.49 -9.85
CA PHE A 53 -25.38 3.43 -9.08
C PHE A 53 -26.40 2.69 -8.23
N GLU A 54 -27.06 1.66 -8.77
CA GLU A 54 -28.02 0.85 -8.03
C GLU A 54 -27.37 0.14 -6.85
N ALA A 55 -26.18 -0.44 -7.03
CA ALA A 55 -25.42 -1.04 -5.95
C ALA A 55 -25.03 -0.04 -4.85
N TYR A 56 -24.67 1.20 -5.22
CA TYR A 56 -24.41 2.27 -4.26
C TYR A 56 -25.68 2.73 -3.54
N ARG A 57 -26.81 2.82 -4.24
CA ARG A 57 -28.11 3.18 -3.68
C ARG A 57 -28.56 2.15 -2.65
N GLN A 58 -28.45 0.86 -2.96
CA GLN A 58 -28.78 -0.24 -2.04
C GLN A 58 -27.89 -0.23 -0.78
N ALA A 59 -26.65 0.23 -0.90
CA ALA A 59 -25.74 0.39 0.23
C ALA A 59 -25.94 1.72 0.99
N GLU A 60 -27.02 2.46 0.72
CA GLU A 60 -27.30 3.79 1.27
C GLU A 60 -26.12 4.77 1.10
N PHE A 61 -25.39 4.61 0.00
CA PHE A 61 -24.18 5.38 -0.33
C PHE A 61 -23.05 5.26 0.72
N LYS A 62 -22.98 4.12 1.41
CA LYS A 62 -21.91 3.80 2.36
C LYS A 62 -20.81 2.99 1.68
N ASN A 63 -19.57 3.45 1.86
CA ASN A 63 -18.33 2.83 1.38
C ASN A 63 -18.28 2.58 -0.13
N CYS A 64 -18.87 3.47 -0.93
CA CYS A 64 -18.89 3.39 -2.39
C CYS A 64 -17.50 3.62 -2.98
N ARG A 65 -16.97 2.60 -3.65
CA ARG A 65 -15.67 2.67 -4.33
C ARG A 65 -15.68 1.99 -5.68
N ILE A 66 -14.90 2.51 -6.60
CA ILE A 66 -14.72 1.98 -7.95
C ILE A 66 -13.23 1.77 -8.23
N ASN A 67 -12.86 0.66 -8.87
CA ASN A 67 -11.48 0.42 -9.26
C ASN A 67 -11.06 1.34 -10.41
N ALA A 68 -9.87 1.96 -10.33
CA ALA A 68 -9.30 2.80 -11.38
C ALA A 68 -9.10 2.08 -12.72
N TYR A 69 -8.98 0.75 -12.66
CA TYR A 69 -8.75 -0.11 -13.79
C TYR A 69 -9.96 -1.00 -14.08
N PRO A 70 -10.28 -1.26 -15.37
CA PRO A 70 -11.31 -2.23 -15.73
C PRO A 70 -10.87 -3.65 -15.30
N VAL A 71 -11.76 -4.63 -15.44
CA VAL A 71 -11.35 -6.04 -15.28
C VAL A 71 -10.23 -6.34 -16.28
N ASP A 72 -9.22 -7.08 -15.80
CA ASP A 72 -7.97 -7.35 -16.51
C ASP A 72 -8.17 -7.63 -18.00
N ILE A 73 -7.39 -6.93 -18.82
CA ILE A 73 -7.44 -7.02 -20.28
C ILE A 73 -6.27 -7.87 -20.73
N TYR A 74 -6.58 -9.06 -21.26
CA TYR A 74 -5.60 -9.99 -21.82
C TYR A 74 -5.68 -10.03 -23.34
N GLU A 75 -4.52 -10.07 -23.98
CA GLU A 75 -4.35 -10.34 -25.41
C GLU A 75 -3.21 -11.36 -25.55
N ASN A 76 -3.44 -12.48 -26.24
CA ASN A 76 -2.45 -13.56 -26.39
C ASN A 76 -1.85 -14.05 -25.05
N ASN A 77 -2.66 -14.15 -24.00
CA ASN A 77 -2.26 -14.48 -22.62
C ASN A 77 -1.31 -13.46 -21.94
N GLU A 78 -1.18 -12.27 -22.51
CA GLU A 78 -0.43 -11.16 -21.90
C GLU A 78 -1.38 -10.08 -21.40
N LEU A 79 -1.10 -9.57 -20.19
CA LEU A 79 -1.81 -8.42 -19.65
C LEU A 79 -1.41 -7.16 -20.42
N ILE A 80 -2.37 -6.55 -21.12
CA ILE A 80 -2.12 -5.37 -21.98
C ILE A 80 -2.65 -4.08 -21.38
N GLN A 81 -2.78 -4.02 -20.07
CA GLN A 81 -3.28 -2.85 -19.38
C GLN A 81 -2.14 -1.85 -19.11
N PRO A 82 -2.27 -0.58 -19.54
CA PRO A 82 -1.29 0.46 -19.21
C PRO A 82 -1.48 0.96 -17.77
N PRO A 83 -0.42 1.43 -17.10
CA PRO A 83 -0.51 2.08 -15.81
C PRO A 83 -0.90 3.56 -16.03
N ASP A 84 -2.13 3.77 -16.43
CA ASP A 84 -2.66 5.06 -16.90
C ASP A 84 -3.32 5.89 -15.78
N PHE A 85 -3.19 5.45 -14.54
CA PHE A 85 -3.82 6.08 -13.40
C PHE A 85 -2.95 6.03 -12.15
N ILE A 86 -2.52 7.18 -11.67
CA ILE A 86 -1.83 7.31 -10.38
C ILE A 86 -2.86 7.44 -9.27
N PHE A 87 -2.70 6.60 -8.25
CA PHE A 87 -3.52 6.58 -7.04
C PHE A 87 -2.59 6.62 -5.82
N ILE A 88 -2.70 7.68 -5.02
CA ILE A 88 -1.92 7.87 -3.79
C ILE A 88 -2.89 7.91 -2.62
N ASP A 89 -2.63 7.13 -1.57
CA ASP A 89 -3.40 7.13 -0.32
C ASP A 89 -2.56 7.66 0.85
N LEU A 90 -3.03 8.75 1.47
CA LEU A 90 -2.40 9.39 2.61
C LEU A 90 -3.31 9.26 3.85
N ASP A 91 -3.03 8.32 4.73
CA ASP A 91 -3.81 8.09 5.95
C ASP A 91 -3.31 8.96 7.13
N GLN A 92 -4.22 9.68 7.80
CA GLN A 92 -3.93 10.49 8.98
C GLN A 92 -3.31 9.66 10.12
N LYS A 93 -3.63 8.36 10.20
CA LYS A 93 -3.13 7.46 11.25
C LYS A 93 -1.60 7.35 11.26
N LEU A 94 -0.95 7.53 10.11
CA LEU A 94 0.51 7.56 10.00
C LEU A 94 1.13 8.72 10.79
N PHE A 95 0.34 9.76 11.05
CA PHE A 95 0.76 10.97 11.75
C PHE A 95 0.16 11.07 13.17
N SER A 96 -0.38 9.98 13.71
CA SER A 96 -1.04 9.95 15.02
C SER A 96 -0.13 10.35 16.20
N ASN A 97 1.19 10.22 16.05
CA ASN A 97 2.17 10.61 17.07
C ASN A 97 2.46 12.12 17.12
N TYR A 98 1.98 12.91 16.14
CA TYR A 98 2.18 14.35 16.12
C TYR A 98 1.10 15.07 16.93
N LYS A 99 1.42 16.23 17.53
CA LYS A 99 0.47 17.05 18.30
C LYS A 99 -0.79 17.45 17.49
N ASN A 100 -0.62 17.67 16.19
CA ASN A 100 -1.72 17.94 15.26
C ASN A 100 -1.56 17.07 14.00
N PRO A 101 -2.03 15.81 14.03
CA PRO A 101 -1.89 14.87 12.93
C PRO A 101 -2.49 15.39 11.62
N ARG A 102 -3.60 16.13 11.69
CA ARG A 102 -4.27 16.69 10.51
C ARG A 102 -3.40 17.76 9.84
N LYS A 103 -2.85 18.70 10.59
CA LYS A 103 -1.96 19.73 10.04
C LYS A 103 -0.74 19.12 9.34
N VAL A 104 -0.16 18.07 9.93
CA VAL A 104 0.97 17.34 9.30
C VAL A 104 0.53 16.66 8.01
N LEU A 105 -0.63 16.00 8.02
CA LEU A 105 -1.19 15.39 6.82
C LEU A 105 -1.47 16.43 5.71
N ASP A 106 -1.95 17.62 6.05
CA ASP A 106 -2.18 18.71 5.09
C ASP A 106 -0.85 19.15 4.43
N ILE A 107 0.22 19.29 5.22
CA ILE A 107 1.57 19.58 4.71
C ILE A 107 2.05 18.47 3.76
N VAL A 108 1.90 17.20 4.15
CA VAL A 108 2.32 16.07 3.29
C VAL A 108 1.53 16.03 1.99
N LYS A 109 0.22 16.31 2.04
CA LYS A 109 -0.62 16.46 0.85
C LYS A 109 -0.09 17.59 -0.04
N ASP A 110 0.15 18.78 0.51
CA ASP A 110 0.62 19.93 -0.28
C ASP A 110 2.00 19.68 -0.90
N ASP A 111 2.94 19.09 -0.15
CA ASP A 111 4.23 18.67 -0.67
C ASP A 111 4.08 17.67 -1.83
N THR A 112 3.15 16.71 -1.69
CA THR A 112 2.89 15.69 -2.72
C THR A 112 2.36 16.34 -4.00
N LEU A 113 1.41 17.28 -3.88
CA LEU A 113 0.86 18.03 -5.01
C LEU A 113 1.92 18.91 -5.67
N ALA A 114 2.76 19.59 -4.88
CA ALA A 114 3.88 20.38 -5.38
C ALA A 114 4.88 19.50 -6.15
N LYS A 115 5.18 18.29 -5.64
CA LYS A 115 6.06 17.33 -6.31
C LYS A 115 5.49 16.88 -7.64
N ILE A 116 4.21 16.47 -7.68
CA ILE A 116 3.48 16.13 -8.91
C ILE A 116 3.58 17.28 -9.92
N SER A 117 3.24 18.50 -9.50
CA SER A 117 3.29 19.68 -10.38
C SER A 117 4.70 19.91 -10.92
N SER A 118 5.73 19.83 -10.07
CA SER A 118 7.12 20.05 -10.47
C SER A 118 7.63 19.00 -11.47
N THR A 119 7.25 17.73 -11.29
CA THR A 119 7.66 16.62 -12.17
C THR A 119 7.11 16.79 -13.59
N TYR A 120 5.94 17.40 -13.72
CA TYR A 120 5.27 17.60 -15.00
C TYR A 120 5.32 19.04 -15.53
N SER A 121 6.10 19.91 -14.89
CA SER A 121 6.30 21.29 -15.37
C SER A 121 7.23 21.30 -16.60
N ILE A 122 6.84 22.06 -17.62
CA ILE A 122 7.47 22.12 -18.96
C ILE A 122 8.94 22.60 -18.91
N GLU A 123 9.38 23.27 -17.86
CA GLU A 123 10.78 23.70 -17.71
C GLU A 123 11.78 22.53 -17.67
N HIS A 124 11.33 21.29 -17.45
CA HIS A 124 12.17 20.08 -17.54
C HIS A 124 12.06 19.32 -18.87
N SER A 125 11.13 19.70 -19.78
CA SER A 125 10.96 19.02 -21.07
C SER A 125 11.76 19.65 -22.22
N GLN A 126 12.42 20.79 -22.01
CA GLN A 126 13.27 21.43 -23.02
C GLN A 126 14.67 20.80 -23.17
N SER A 127 15.10 19.91 -22.27
CA SER A 127 16.44 19.28 -22.34
C SER A 127 16.47 17.83 -22.85
N ALA A 128 15.40 17.29 -23.42
CA ALA A 128 15.44 15.97 -24.06
C ALA A 128 14.31 15.76 -25.10
N GLN A 129 14.66 15.84 -26.39
CA GLN A 129 14.05 15.06 -27.49
C GLN A 129 12.51 14.98 -27.62
N CYS A 130 11.73 15.97 -27.16
CA CYS A 130 10.26 15.99 -27.34
C CYS A 130 9.74 17.18 -28.17
N ALA A 131 10.52 17.64 -29.16
CA ALA A 131 10.09 18.68 -30.10
C ALA A 131 8.85 18.30 -30.94
N GLN A 132 8.51 17.00 -31.04
CA GLN A 132 7.34 16.53 -31.80
C GLN A 132 5.99 16.74 -31.11
N TYR A 133 5.93 17.02 -29.80
CA TYR A 133 4.66 17.21 -29.07
C TYR A 133 4.21 18.68 -28.97
N SER A 134 4.99 19.61 -29.49
CA SER A 134 4.75 21.06 -29.37
C SER A 134 3.73 21.64 -30.37
N LYS A 135 3.20 20.85 -31.33
CA LYS A 135 2.33 21.38 -32.40
C LYS A 135 0.83 21.43 -32.10
N LEU A 136 0.39 21.10 -30.88
CA LEU A 136 -1.04 21.08 -30.52
C LEU A 136 -1.30 21.77 -29.18
N SER A 137 -1.23 23.11 -29.11
CA SER A 137 -2.11 23.90 -28.24
C SER A 137 -1.84 25.41 -28.32
N ASN A 138 -2.46 26.09 -29.28
CA ASN A 138 -2.70 27.53 -29.18
C ASN A 138 -3.92 27.76 -28.28
N SER A 139 -3.72 27.94 -26.96
CA SER A 139 -4.58 28.77 -26.09
C SER A 139 -4.20 28.69 -24.60
N SER A 140 -3.85 29.86 -24.06
CA SER A 140 -3.81 30.30 -22.65
C SER A 140 -2.84 29.62 -21.67
N GLU A 141 -2.06 30.46 -20.98
CA GLU A 141 -1.06 30.17 -19.93
C GLU A 141 -1.54 29.29 -18.74
N SER A 142 -2.83 28.98 -18.65
CA SER A 142 -3.40 28.10 -17.61
C SER A 142 -3.25 26.59 -17.88
N LYS A 143 -2.83 26.19 -19.09
CA LYS A 143 -2.70 24.76 -19.48
C LYS A 143 -1.45 24.05 -18.97
N ASN A 144 -0.50 24.76 -18.37
CA ASN A 144 0.81 24.19 -18.02
C ASN A 144 0.92 23.68 -16.58
N LYS A 145 -0.13 23.84 -15.76
CA LYS A 145 -0.13 23.37 -14.37
C LYS A 145 -0.94 22.08 -14.25
N VAL A 146 -0.32 21.05 -13.70
CA VAL A 146 -0.98 19.77 -13.44
C VAL A 146 -1.80 19.88 -12.17
N PHE A 147 -3.10 19.60 -12.26
CA PHE A 147 -3.99 19.52 -11.11
C PHE A 147 -4.56 18.11 -11.02
N SER A 148 -4.27 17.40 -9.95
CA SER A 148 -4.89 16.10 -9.64
C SER A 148 -6.25 16.29 -8.96
N THR A 149 -7.10 15.26 -9.00
CA THR A 149 -8.25 15.20 -8.10
C THR A 149 -7.77 14.88 -6.68
N VAL A 150 -8.28 15.60 -5.69
CA VAL A 150 -7.98 15.37 -4.27
C VAL A 150 -9.28 15.11 -3.54
N ILE A 151 -9.36 13.97 -2.87
CA ILE A 151 -10.52 13.54 -2.09
C ILE A 151 -10.14 13.47 -0.61
N TRP A 152 -10.93 14.09 0.25
CA TRP A 152 -10.91 13.84 1.69
C TRP A 152 -11.85 12.67 2.01
N SER A 153 -11.30 11.60 2.58
CA SER A 153 -12.05 10.36 2.87
C SER A 153 -12.64 10.28 4.28
N GLY A 154 -12.53 11.34 5.08
CA GLY A 154 -12.87 11.35 6.50
C GLY A 154 -11.70 11.02 7.44
N ASN A 155 -10.68 10.29 6.96
CA ASN A 155 -9.48 9.92 7.74
C ASN A 155 -8.15 10.13 6.98
N GLY A 156 -8.20 10.67 5.78
CA GLY A 156 -7.03 10.74 4.90
C GLY A 156 -7.34 11.43 3.59
N TYR A 157 -6.30 11.70 2.81
CA TYR A 157 -6.42 12.19 1.45
C TYR A 157 -6.17 11.08 0.46
N HIS A 158 -7.01 11.00 -0.57
CA HIS A 158 -6.68 10.24 -1.76
C HIS A 158 -6.40 11.22 -2.91
N ILE A 159 -5.34 10.97 -3.67
CA ILE A 159 -4.95 11.82 -4.81
C ILE A 159 -5.00 10.97 -6.08
N TYR A 160 -5.71 11.47 -7.09
CA TYR A 160 -5.94 10.81 -8.37
C TYR A 160 -5.37 11.62 -9.51
N LEU A 161 -4.53 11.00 -10.34
CA LEU A 161 -4.00 11.64 -11.53
C LEU A 161 -4.03 10.66 -12.71
N PRO A 162 -4.93 10.87 -13.67
CA PRO A 162 -4.91 10.13 -14.93
C PRO A 162 -3.69 10.53 -15.77
N LEU A 163 -3.07 9.57 -16.46
CA LEU A 163 -1.88 9.75 -17.29
C LEU A 163 -2.18 9.52 -18.77
N ASP A 164 -1.29 10.02 -19.63
CA ASP A 164 -1.14 9.50 -20.99
C ASP A 164 -0.05 8.43 -20.95
N SER A 165 -0.45 7.17 -21.14
CA SER A 165 0.34 6.00 -20.74
C SER A 165 0.34 4.91 -21.81
N LEU A 166 1.36 4.07 -21.74
CA LEU A 166 1.65 2.97 -22.65
C LEU A 166 1.96 1.73 -21.82
N VAL A 167 1.72 0.55 -22.38
CA VAL A 167 1.95 -0.73 -21.70
C VAL A 167 3.46 -0.95 -21.56
N LEU A 168 4.02 -0.63 -20.38
CA LEU A 168 5.47 -0.62 -20.18
C LEU A 168 6.09 -2.00 -20.44
N ASP A 169 5.39 -3.08 -20.10
CA ASP A 169 5.85 -4.45 -20.31
C ASP A 169 6.16 -4.79 -21.78
N LYS A 170 5.59 -4.05 -22.74
CA LYS A 170 5.87 -4.21 -24.19
C LYS A 170 7.19 -3.56 -24.64
N TYR A 171 7.86 -2.79 -23.78
CA TYR A 171 9.09 -2.08 -24.13
C TYR A 171 10.33 -2.85 -23.63
N PRO A 172 11.36 -3.07 -24.47
CA PRO A 172 12.53 -3.89 -24.11
C PRO A 172 13.21 -3.47 -22.80
N HIS A 173 13.33 -2.16 -22.55
CA HIS A 173 13.98 -1.63 -21.34
C HIS A 173 13.19 -1.86 -20.04
N PHE A 174 11.92 -2.25 -20.15
CA PHE A 174 11.01 -2.56 -19.06
C PHE A 174 10.56 -4.02 -19.06
N SER A 175 11.13 -4.84 -19.96
CA SER A 175 10.85 -6.27 -20.01
C SER A 175 11.32 -6.94 -18.72
N LYS A 176 10.51 -7.88 -18.19
CA LYS A 176 10.83 -8.66 -16.99
C LYS A 176 12.17 -9.38 -17.08
N SER A 177 12.59 -9.76 -18.29
CA SER A 177 13.88 -10.42 -18.55
C SER A 177 15.09 -9.55 -18.17
N GLN A 178 14.92 -8.22 -18.11
CA GLN A 178 15.97 -7.29 -17.68
C GLN A 178 16.18 -7.31 -16.15
N PHE A 179 15.27 -7.92 -15.39
CA PHE A 179 15.27 -7.91 -13.92
C PHE A 179 15.07 -9.34 -13.35
N PRO A 180 16.06 -10.23 -13.56
CA PRO A 180 15.99 -11.64 -13.18
C PRO A 180 15.90 -11.92 -11.67
N PHE A 181 16.23 -10.99 -10.78
CA PHE A 181 16.07 -11.17 -9.33
C PHE A 181 14.71 -10.64 -8.84
N LEU A 182 14.24 -9.54 -9.41
CA LEU A 182 13.05 -8.81 -9.01
C LEU A 182 11.78 -9.63 -9.27
N PHE A 183 11.46 -9.94 -10.53
CA PHE A 183 10.17 -10.55 -10.86
C PHE A 183 10.02 -11.99 -10.33
N PRO A 184 11.05 -12.86 -10.33
CA PRO A 184 10.94 -14.17 -9.71
C PRO A 184 10.70 -14.13 -8.20
N PHE A 185 11.26 -13.14 -7.49
CA PHE A 185 10.99 -12.94 -6.06
C PHE A 185 9.51 -12.60 -5.82
N TYR A 186 8.93 -11.73 -6.64
CA TYR A 186 7.51 -11.40 -6.56
C TYR A 186 6.59 -12.54 -7.01
N LYS A 187 7.01 -13.39 -7.96
CA LYS A 187 6.23 -14.55 -8.44
C LYS A 187 5.89 -15.55 -7.32
N GLN A 188 6.74 -15.69 -6.31
CA GLN A 188 6.47 -16.57 -5.16
C GLN A 188 5.30 -16.08 -4.27
N ASN A 189 4.94 -14.78 -4.35
CA ASN A 189 3.88 -14.18 -3.53
C ASN A 189 2.68 -13.68 -4.37
N THR A 190 2.89 -13.33 -5.64
CA THR A 190 1.89 -12.87 -6.60
C THR A 190 2.33 -13.20 -8.04
N PRO A 191 1.77 -14.24 -8.68
CA PRO A 191 2.24 -14.74 -9.99
C PRO A 191 2.17 -13.74 -11.16
N GLU A 192 1.40 -12.65 -11.02
CA GLU A 192 1.00 -11.76 -12.12
C GLU A 192 1.70 -10.39 -12.10
N TYR A 193 2.62 -10.14 -11.16
CA TYR A 193 3.21 -8.81 -10.97
C TYR A 193 3.90 -8.29 -12.25
N SER A 194 3.40 -7.19 -12.81
CA SER A 194 3.89 -6.56 -14.05
C SER A 194 4.82 -5.37 -13.79
N THR A 195 5.64 -5.00 -14.78
CA THR A 195 6.44 -3.77 -14.70
C THR A 195 5.53 -2.54 -14.63
N SER A 196 4.39 -2.59 -15.31
CA SER A 196 3.38 -1.53 -15.25
C SER A 196 2.80 -1.35 -13.84
N GLU A 197 2.50 -2.42 -13.10
CA GLU A 197 2.07 -2.32 -11.70
C GLU A 197 3.17 -1.76 -10.78
N MET A 198 4.44 -2.10 -11.04
CA MET A 198 5.56 -1.53 -10.28
C MET A 198 5.68 -0.01 -10.45
N LEU A 199 5.23 0.55 -11.58
CA LEU A 199 5.18 1.99 -11.76
C LEU A 199 4.24 2.64 -10.74
N LEU A 200 3.11 2.01 -10.43
CA LEU A 200 2.14 2.56 -9.49
C LEU A 200 2.78 2.74 -8.11
N GLN A 201 3.52 1.72 -7.64
CA GLN A 201 4.29 1.82 -6.39
C GLN A 201 5.38 2.89 -6.46
N PHE A 202 6.14 2.92 -7.56
CA PHE A 202 7.18 3.93 -7.76
C PHE A 202 6.61 5.34 -7.68
N THR A 203 5.47 5.60 -8.32
CA THR A 203 4.86 6.95 -8.32
C THR A 203 4.40 7.35 -6.93
N GLU A 204 3.85 6.43 -6.14
CA GLU A 204 3.48 6.72 -4.76
C GLU A 204 4.71 7.01 -3.89
N GLU A 205 5.77 6.20 -3.99
CA GLU A 205 7.03 6.43 -3.27
C GLU A 205 7.66 7.79 -3.67
N LEU A 206 7.72 8.05 -4.98
CA LEU A 206 8.30 9.26 -5.56
C LEU A 206 7.58 10.52 -5.10
N PHE A 207 6.25 10.56 -5.23
CA PHE A 207 5.49 11.78 -4.99
C PHE A 207 5.29 12.05 -3.50
N THR A 208 5.26 11.02 -2.66
CA THR A 208 5.11 11.20 -1.21
C THR A 208 6.43 11.34 -0.46
N ASN A 209 7.57 11.12 -1.14
CA ASN A 209 8.89 10.93 -0.53
C ASN A 209 8.86 9.82 0.55
N GLY A 210 8.18 8.71 0.25
CA GLY A 210 8.02 7.57 1.17
C GLY A 210 7.15 7.86 2.39
N ARG A 211 6.30 8.90 2.36
CA ARG A 211 5.37 9.25 3.46
C ARG A 211 3.95 8.68 3.28
N ALA A 212 3.70 7.91 2.22
CA ALA A 212 2.50 7.10 2.05
C ALA A 212 2.44 5.93 3.05
N ASP A 213 1.29 5.26 3.12
CA ASP A 213 1.16 4.04 3.95
C ASP A 213 2.07 2.93 3.38
N PRO A 214 3.05 2.42 4.15
CA PRO A 214 3.94 1.36 3.69
C PRO A 214 3.22 0.02 3.45
N GLN A 215 1.98 -0.14 3.92
CA GLN A 215 1.14 -1.31 3.63
C GLN A 215 0.31 -1.13 2.36
N HIS A 216 0.19 0.10 1.85
CA HIS A 216 -0.46 0.37 0.59
C HIS A 216 0.50 -0.02 -0.55
N MET A 217 0.09 -1.04 -1.31
CA MET A 217 0.81 -1.50 -2.49
C MET A 217 -0.13 -1.37 -3.68
N PRO A 218 -0.18 -0.20 -4.33
CA PRO A 218 -1.08 0.03 -5.44
C PRO A 218 -0.74 -0.94 -6.58
N VAL A 219 -1.77 -1.69 -6.99
CA VAL A 219 -1.79 -2.58 -8.15
C VAL A 219 -3.14 -2.42 -8.84
N TYR A 220 -3.27 -2.94 -10.06
CA TYR A 220 -4.51 -2.80 -10.82
C TYR A 220 -5.75 -3.23 -10.04
N LYS A 221 -5.66 -4.34 -9.31
CA LYS A 221 -6.79 -4.84 -8.51
C LYS A 221 -7.07 -4.10 -7.19
N THR A 222 -6.22 -3.17 -6.74
CA THR A 222 -6.35 -2.49 -5.44
C THR A 222 -6.58 -0.98 -5.52
N CYS A 223 -6.50 -0.37 -6.70
CA CYS A 223 -6.67 1.08 -6.88
C CYS A 223 -8.16 1.51 -6.79
N PHE A 224 -8.77 1.44 -5.61
CA PHE A 224 -10.17 1.77 -5.38
C PHE A 224 -10.38 3.25 -5.03
N LEU A 225 -10.95 4.01 -5.96
CA LEU A 225 -11.33 5.41 -5.80
C LEU A 225 -12.63 5.51 -5.02
N ARG A 226 -12.70 6.46 -4.10
CA ARG A 226 -13.94 6.82 -3.40
C ARG A 226 -14.79 7.76 -4.24
N ILE A 227 -16.10 7.57 -4.20
CA ILE A 227 -17.07 8.46 -4.86
C ILE A 227 -17.36 9.66 -3.96
N PRO A 228 -17.20 10.92 -4.43
CA PRO A 228 -17.59 12.10 -3.67
C PRO A 228 -19.05 12.06 -3.22
N ASN A 229 -19.38 12.76 -2.12
CA ASN A 229 -20.72 12.84 -1.54
C ASN A 229 -21.30 11.51 -1.01
N THR A 230 -20.47 10.47 -0.92
CA THR A 230 -20.79 9.20 -0.24
C THR A 230 -20.16 9.17 1.15
N PHE A 231 -20.38 8.11 1.93
CA PHE A 231 -19.95 8.04 3.34
C PHE A 231 -18.89 6.96 3.56
N ASN A 232 -17.86 7.27 4.35
CA ASN A 232 -16.88 6.29 4.78
C ASN A 232 -17.42 5.49 5.98
N LEU A 233 -17.81 4.23 5.74
CA LEU A 233 -18.36 3.36 6.78
C LEU A 233 -17.44 3.25 8.01
N LYS A 234 -16.12 3.13 7.79
CA LYS A 234 -15.14 3.07 8.89
C LYS A 234 -15.16 4.34 9.77
N CYS A 235 -15.53 5.50 9.24
CA CYS A 235 -15.69 6.71 10.07
C CYS A 235 -16.94 6.60 10.95
N LEU A 236 -18.06 6.17 10.38
CA LEU A 236 -19.32 5.94 11.10
C LEU A 236 -19.17 4.90 12.21
N GLU A 237 -18.51 3.77 11.92
CA GLU A 237 -18.21 2.71 12.90
C GLU A 237 -17.33 3.20 14.06
N ASN A 238 -16.49 4.20 13.82
CA ASN A 238 -15.68 4.84 14.85
C ASN A 238 -16.39 6.00 15.56
N GLY A 239 -17.72 6.12 15.40
CA GLY A 239 -18.56 7.09 16.10
C GLY A 239 -18.57 8.51 15.49
N LYS A 240 -17.99 8.71 14.30
CA LYS A 240 -18.11 10.00 13.60
C LYS A 240 -19.54 10.20 13.11
N ASN A 241 -20.00 11.45 13.10
CA ASN A 241 -21.29 11.80 12.52
C ASN A 241 -21.26 11.68 10.97
N LEU A 242 -22.42 11.86 10.33
CA LEU A 242 -22.55 11.77 8.87
C LEU A 242 -21.65 12.76 8.14
N GLU A 243 -21.53 13.99 8.63
CA GLU A 243 -20.76 15.06 7.98
C GLU A 243 -19.25 14.75 8.02
N ASP A 244 -18.73 14.36 9.18
CA ASP A 244 -17.33 13.97 9.37
C ASP A 244 -16.96 12.68 8.62
N SER A 245 -17.95 11.86 8.29
CA SER A 245 -17.77 10.64 7.49
C SER A 245 -17.89 10.86 5.98
N LYS A 246 -18.35 12.05 5.56
CA LYS A 246 -18.60 12.36 4.15
C LYS A 246 -17.31 12.40 3.36
N VAL A 247 -17.32 11.77 2.21
CA VAL A 247 -16.24 11.83 1.22
C VAL A 247 -16.36 13.15 0.48
N MET A 248 -15.38 14.03 0.63
CA MET A 248 -15.42 15.39 0.07
C MET A 248 -14.42 15.56 -1.08
N LEU A 249 -14.86 16.23 -2.15
CA LEU A 249 -13.99 16.70 -3.21
C LEU A 249 -13.28 17.99 -2.75
N VAL A 250 -11.95 17.93 -2.64
CA VAL A 250 -11.12 19.06 -2.19
C VAL A 250 -10.56 19.84 -3.38
N GLN A 251 -10.17 19.11 -4.43
CA GLN A 251 -9.65 19.69 -5.67
C GLN A 251 -10.10 18.82 -6.84
N SER A 252 -10.54 19.44 -7.93
CA SER A 252 -10.89 18.75 -9.17
C SER A 252 -9.68 18.62 -10.09
N TRP A 253 -9.55 17.47 -10.74
CA TRP A 253 -8.64 17.30 -11.88
C TRP A 253 -9.01 18.27 -13.00
N ASN A 254 -8.00 18.86 -13.65
CA ASN A 254 -8.19 19.86 -14.71
C ASN A 254 -8.32 19.28 -16.13
N GLY A 255 -8.41 17.95 -16.27
CA GLY A 255 -8.50 17.30 -17.57
C GLY A 255 -7.14 17.02 -18.25
N TYR A 256 -6.03 17.54 -17.71
CA TYR A 256 -4.71 17.32 -18.29
C TYR A 256 -4.13 15.95 -17.90
N ARG A 257 -3.68 15.19 -18.91
CA ARG A 257 -3.06 13.87 -18.76
C ARG A 257 -1.57 13.99 -19.06
N PRO A 258 -0.70 14.06 -18.04
CA PRO A 258 0.72 14.17 -18.31
C PRO A 258 1.27 12.87 -18.93
N PRO A 259 2.27 12.97 -19.82
CA PRO A 259 2.88 11.82 -20.47
C PRO A 259 3.73 11.02 -19.48
N ILE A 260 3.55 9.70 -19.48
CA ILE A 260 4.32 8.76 -18.64
C ILE A 260 5.83 8.83 -18.88
N GLN A 261 6.27 9.27 -20.05
CA GLN A 261 7.66 9.38 -20.46
C GLN A 261 8.48 10.22 -19.47
N LEU A 262 7.87 11.24 -18.84
CA LEU A 262 8.50 12.08 -17.83
C LEU A 262 8.89 11.31 -16.55
N LEU A 263 8.26 10.15 -16.31
CA LEU A 263 8.58 9.25 -15.20
C LEU A 263 9.57 8.15 -15.57
N THR A 264 9.60 7.72 -16.83
CA THR A 264 10.30 6.49 -17.27
C THR A 264 11.77 6.43 -16.87
N LYS A 265 12.51 7.55 -16.97
CA LYS A 265 13.93 7.60 -16.59
C LYS A 265 14.16 7.38 -15.10
N GLY A 266 13.36 8.05 -14.26
CA GLY A 266 13.40 7.88 -12.80
C GLY A 266 12.96 6.47 -12.41
N PHE A 267 11.88 6.00 -13.02
CA PHE A 267 11.33 4.68 -12.79
C PHE A 267 12.32 3.56 -13.13
N ARG A 268 12.98 3.64 -14.30
CA ARG A 268 13.99 2.63 -14.69
C ARG A 268 15.15 2.57 -13.71
N ARG A 269 15.65 3.71 -13.22
CA ARG A 269 16.69 3.75 -12.19
C ARG A 269 16.21 3.09 -10.90
N TRP A 270 14.97 3.35 -10.51
CA TRP A 270 14.37 2.73 -9.32
C TRP A 270 14.25 1.21 -9.46
N LEU A 271 13.83 0.69 -10.63
CA LEU A 271 13.79 -0.76 -10.89
C LEU A 271 15.19 -1.39 -10.81
N ILE A 272 16.20 -0.76 -11.41
CA ILE A 272 17.59 -1.23 -11.32
C ILE A 272 18.05 -1.26 -9.86
N GLN A 273 17.71 -0.25 -9.07
CA GLN A 273 18.07 -0.24 -7.65
C GLN A 273 17.38 -1.39 -6.88
N LYS A 274 16.07 -1.61 -7.09
CA LYS A 274 15.34 -2.73 -6.46
C LYS A 274 15.93 -4.09 -6.85
N GLU A 275 16.30 -4.25 -8.11
CA GLU A 275 16.99 -5.44 -8.63
C GLU A 275 18.34 -5.67 -7.92
N LEU A 276 19.17 -4.62 -7.82
CA LEU A 276 20.46 -4.68 -7.12
C LEU A 276 20.27 -5.00 -5.64
N ASP A 277 19.34 -4.35 -4.94
CA ASP A 277 19.07 -4.58 -3.52
C ASP A 277 18.66 -6.04 -3.25
N LEU A 278 17.82 -6.61 -4.13
CA LEU A 278 17.45 -8.02 -4.07
C LEU A 278 18.61 -8.93 -4.41
N GLN A 279 19.39 -8.62 -5.45
CA GLN A 279 20.58 -9.38 -5.80
C GLN A 279 21.59 -9.40 -4.64
N HIS A 280 21.81 -8.27 -3.96
CA HIS A 280 22.61 -8.21 -2.74
C HIS A 280 21.98 -9.08 -1.64
N THR A 281 20.67 -9.01 -1.44
CA THR A 281 19.99 -9.85 -0.44
C THR A 281 20.15 -11.35 -0.73
N VAL A 282 20.08 -11.77 -2.01
CA VAL A 282 20.24 -13.17 -2.43
C VAL A 282 21.71 -13.60 -2.38
N ARG A 283 22.66 -12.76 -2.82
CA ARG A 283 24.10 -13.06 -2.83
C ARG A 283 24.74 -13.03 -1.43
N PHE A 284 24.25 -12.16 -0.56
CA PHE A 284 24.72 -12.02 0.82
C PHE A 284 23.79 -12.72 1.83
N GLN A 285 22.73 -13.40 1.38
CA GLN A 285 22.33 -14.60 2.10
C GLN A 285 23.53 -15.55 1.99
N PRO A 286 24.18 -15.92 3.11
CA PRO A 286 25.24 -16.91 3.05
C PRO A 286 24.68 -18.09 2.26
N GLN A 287 25.49 -18.66 1.35
CA GLN A 287 25.28 -20.02 0.88
C GLN A 287 25.28 -20.92 2.12
N ILE A 288 24.15 -20.99 2.80
CA ILE A 288 23.80 -22.12 3.61
C ILE A 288 23.55 -23.17 2.55
N GLN A 289 24.64 -23.84 2.17
CA GLN A 289 24.56 -25.17 1.63
C GLN A 289 23.42 -25.85 2.37
N SER A 290 22.46 -26.36 1.61
CA SER A 290 21.62 -27.44 2.05
C SER A 290 22.54 -28.60 2.43
N TYR A 291 23.20 -28.49 3.58
CA TYR A 291 23.54 -29.66 4.35
C TYR A 291 22.19 -30.31 4.60
N ASN A 292 22.00 -31.47 3.99
CA ASN A 292 21.03 -32.45 4.40
C ASN A 292 21.10 -32.52 5.93
N THR A 293 20.21 -31.82 6.63
CA THR A 293 20.16 -31.88 8.08
C THR A 293 19.29 -33.06 8.46
N GLU A 294 19.85 -34.25 8.27
CA GLU A 294 19.61 -35.36 9.19
C GLU A 294 20.59 -35.31 10.38
N THR A 295 21.52 -34.34 10.45
CA THR A 295 22.53 -34.33 11.54
C THR A 295 22.98 -32.96 12.10
N SER A 296 22.29 -31.83 11.89
CA SER A 296 22.64 -30.59 12.64
C SER A 296 22.00 -30.57 14.03
N ALA A 297 22.60 -31.32 14.94
CA ALA A 297 22.38 -31.18 16.37
C ALA A 297 22.69 -29.73 16.83
N TYR A 298 21.72 -29.13 17.53
CA TYR A 298 21.93 -28.34 18.74
C TYR A 298 23.01 -27.24 18.77
N ARG A 299 23.12 -26.35 17.76
CA ARG A 299 23.85 -25.09 17.99
C ARG A 299 22.94 -24.02 18.64
N PRO A 300 23.23 -23.59 19.88
CA PRO A 300 22.54 -22.46 20.51
C PRO A 300 22.76 -21.19 19.71
N ILE A 301 21.73 -20.33 19.61
CA ILE A 301 21.83 -19.03 18.95
C ILE A 301 21.99 -18.00 20.05
N GLN A 302 23.23 -17.59 20.28
CA GLN A 302 23.64 -16.81 21.44
C GLN A 302 22.74 -15.60 21.72
N TRP A 303 22.41 -14.79 20.71
CA TRP A 303 21.57 -13.61 20.92
C TRP A 303 20.13 -13.93 21.38
N ILE A 304 19.59 -15.09 21.00
CA ILE A 304 18.27 -15.55 21.46
C ILE A 304 18.36 -16.09 22.88
N ASP A 305 19.43 -16.82 23.20
CA ASP A 305 19.65 -17.31 24.56
C ASP A 305 19.90 -16.15 25.53
N ASP A 306 20.62 -15.12 25.11
CA ASP A 306 20.83 -13.91 25.90
C ASP A 306 19.51 -13.13 26.07
N LEU A 307 18.67 -13.09 25.04
CA LEU A 307 17.29 -12.59 25.17
C LEU A 307 16.47 -13.41 26.18
N LEU A 308 16.60 -14.74 26.23
CA LEU A 308 15.92 -15.60 27.23
C LEU A 308 16.46 -15.41 28.65
N LYS A 309 17.73 -15.04 28.79
CA LYS A 309 18.35 -14.78 30.10
C LYS A 309 17.83 -13.48 30.71
N ARG A 310 17.60 -12.43 29.92
CA ARG A 310 17.11 -11.12 30.37
C ARG A 310 15.61 -10.90 30.13
N GLY A 311 15.03 -9.94 30.84
CA GLY A 311 13.69 -9.43 30.54
C GLY A 311 13.78 -8.19 29.66
N ILE A 312 12.71 -7.89 28.90
CA ILE A 312 12.62 -6.65 28.11
C ILE A 312 11.38 -5.85 28.52
N SER A 313 11.49 -4.51 28.44
CA SER A 313 10.41 -3.60 28.82
C SER A 313 9.27 -3.53 27.80
N ASP A 314 9.57 -3.70 26.50
CA ASP A 314 8.60 -3.60 25.40
C ASP A 314 8.86 -4.66 24.31
N GLY A 315 7.86 -4.92 23.46
CA GLY A 315 7.97 -5.88 22.35
C GLY A 315 7.84 -7.36 22.74
N ARG A 316 7.36 -7.65 23.95
CA ARG A 316 7.30 -9.01 24.50
C ARG A 316 6.45 -9.97 23.69
N LYS A 317 5.29 -9.49 23.22
CA LYS A 317 4.34 -10.26 22.43
C LYS A 317 4.97 -10.66 21.09
N GLU A 318 5.63 -9.73 20.44
CA GLU A 318 6.29 -9.93 19.15
C GLU A 318 7.55 -10.79 19.32
N SER A 319 8.32 -10.63 20.40
CA SER A 319 9.42 -11.53 20.76
C SER A 319 8.96 -12.98 20.93
N ILE A 320 7.86 -13.22 21.64
CA ILE A 320 7.28 -14.57 21.78
C ILE A 320 6.85 -15.12 20.41
N ARG A 321 6.14 -14.31 19.62
CA ARG A 321 5.57 -14.75 18.34
C ARG A 321 6.63 -15.02 17.27
N LEU A 322 7.59 -14.12 17.14
CA LEU A 322 8.54 -14.09 16.03
C LEU A 322 9.87 -14.76 16.35
N ILE A 323 10.26 -14.82 17.62
CA ILE A 323 11.61 -15.24 18.03
C ILE A 323 11.54 -16.45 18.95
N LEU A 324 11.10 -16.25 20.19
CA LEU A 324 11.26 -17.22 21.27
C LEU A 324 10.36 -18.45 21.10
N GLY A 325 9.10 -18.27 20.71
CA GLY A 325 8.17 -19.37 20.47
C GLY A 325 8.69 -20.35 19.40
N PRO A 326 8.96 -19.87 18.18
CA PRO A 326 9.51 -20.74 17.14
C PRO A 326 10.92 -21.27 17.43
N TYR A 327 11.73 -20.54 18.20
CA TYR A 327 13.05 -21.00 18.63
C TYR A 327 12.98 -22.18 19.61
N LEU A 328 12.08 -22.10 20.60
CA LEU A 328 11.92 -23.10 21.65
C LEU A 328 11.12 -24.32 21.17
N ALA A 329 10.12 -24.14 20.31
CA ALA A 329 9.33 -25.24 19.76
C ALA A 329 10.17 -26.28 18.99
N LYS A 330 11.34 -25.86 18.47
CA LYS A 330 12.30 -26.74 17.78
C LYS A 330 13.32 -27.39 18.70
N ARG A 331 13.41 -26.99 19.97
CA ARG A 331 14.50 -27.37 20.90
C ARG A 331 14.03 -28.00 22.20
N LYS A 332 12.78 -27.80 22.57
CA LYS A 332 12.20 -28.24 23.82
C LYS A 332 10.86 -28.88 23.56
N SER A 333 10.45 -29.79 24.44
CA SER A 333 9.07 -30.27 24.44
C SER A 333 8.11 -29.09 24.60
N HIS A 334 6.86 -29.24 24.14
CA HIS A 334 5.86 -28.17 24.27
C HIS A 334 5.72 -27.68 25.72
N GLY A 335 5.76 -28.59 26.71
CA GLY A 335 5.68 -28.24 28.13
C GLY A 335 6.88 -27.45 28.63
N GLU A 336 8.10 -27.87 28.28
CA GLU A 336 9.33 -27.16 28.66
C GLU A 336 9.47 -25.80 27.96
N ALA A 337 9.08 -25.72 26.69
CA ALA A 337 9.04 -24.47 25.94
C ALA A 337 8.04 -23.49 26.57
N PHE A 338 6.86 -23.97 26.94
CA PHE A 338 5.84 -23.20 27.62
C PHE A 338 6.35 -22.63 28.95
N ARG A 339 6.94 -23.50 29.80
CA ARG A 339 7.54 -23.10 31.08
C ARG A 339 8.66 -22.06 30.90
N THR A 340 9.55 -22.30 29.94
CA THR A 340 10.66 -21.37 29.64
C THR A 340 10.14 -19.98 29.23
N LEU A 341 9.08 -19.90 28.44
CA LEU A 341 8.46 -18.63 28.03
C LEU A 341 7.73 -17.93 29.17
N GLN A 342 7.14 -18.70 30.10
CA GLN A 342 6.51 -18.15 31.28
C GLN A 342 7.56 -17.54 32.23
N GLU A 343 8.65 -18.26 32.52
CA GLU A 343 9.78 -17.75 33.30
C GLU A 343 10.38 -16.49 32.67
N TRP A 344 10.51 -16.46 31.35
CA TRP A 344 10.98 -15.27 30.63
C TRP A 344 10.04 -14.07 30.78
N LEU A 345 8.72 -14.28 30.74
CA LEU A 345 7.74 -13.21 30.99
C LEU A 345 7.78 -12.69 32.43
N GLU A 346 8.05 -13.55 33.42
CA GLU A 346 8.27 -13.14 34.81
C GLU A 346 9.50 -12.23 34.93
N LYS A 347 10.58 -12.51 34.20
CA LYS A 347 11.73 -11.59 34.11
C LYS A 347 11.35 -10.25 33.50
N CYS A 348 10.55 -10.26 32.43
CA CYS A 348 10.06 -9.02 31.80
C CYS A 348 9.16 -8.21 32.74
N GLN A 349 8.37 -8.88 33.58
CA GLN A 349 7.48 -8.25 34.56
C GLN A 349 8.27 -7.43 35.61
N LYS A 350 9.49 -7.87 35.95
CA LYS A 350 10.41 -7.13 36.83
C LYS A 350 10.94 -5.83 36.20
N VAL A 351 11.04 -5.79 34.87
CA VAL A 351 11.49 -4.59 34.14
C VAL A 351 10.34 -3.58 33.98
N ARG A 352 9.17 -4.07 33.57
CA ARG A 352 7.94 -3.27 33.47
C ARG A 352 6.74 -4.20 33.64
N PRO A 353 5.73 -3.84 34.45
CA PRO A 353 4.52 -4.65 34.60
C PRO A 353 3.88 -4.99 33.25
N LEU A 354 3.31 -6.20 33.14
CA LEU A 354 2.54 -6.59 31.95
C LEU A 354 1.25 -5.77 31.89
N ASP A 355 0.81 -5.46 30.68
CA ASP A 355 -0.49 -4.83 30.45
C ASP A 355 -1.60 -5.74 31.03
N ARG A 356 -2.60 -5.15 31.69
CA ARG A 356 -3.76 -5.89 32.26
C ARG A 356 -4.53 -6.68 31.21
N THR A 357 -4.45 -6.29 29.95
CA THR A 357 -5.09 -6.96 28.80
C THR A 357 -4.22 -8.07 28.18
N PHE A 358 -2.97 -8.22 28.64
CA PHE A 358 -2.07 -9.25 28.14
C PHE A 358 -2.36 -10.59 28.82
N ASP A 359 -2.76 -11.59 28.02
CA ASP A 359 -2.92 -12.99 28.46
C ASP A 359 -1.68 -13.82 28.06
N PRO A 360 -0.75 -14.09 29.00
CA PRO A 360 0.46 -14.86 28.76
C PRO A 360 0.19 -16.26 28.20
N LYS A 361 -0.77 -16.98 28.80
CA LYS A 361 -1.03 -18.39 28.50
C LYS A 361 -1.52 -18.54 27.06
N ARG A 362 -2.49 -17.71 26.65
CA ARG A 362 -3.01 -17.74 25.28
C ARG A 362 -1.94 -17.36 24.26
N ARG A 363 -1.10 -16.37 24.55
CA ARG A 363 -0.04 -15.91 23.63
C ARG A 363 1.06 -16.94 23.45
N ILE A 364 1.54 -17.53 24.54
CA ILE A 364 2.54 -18.62 24.49
C ILE A 364 1.98 -19.80 23.70
N THR A 365 0.77 -20.26 24.05
CA THR A 365 0.14 -21.40 23.37
C THR A 365 -0.02 -21.16 21.87
N SER A 366 -0.48 -19.97 21.49
CA SER A 366 -0.64 -19.60 20.08
C SER A 366 0.70 -19.56 19.33
N ALA A 367 1.77 -19.05 19.96
CA ALA A 367 3.09 -18.97 19.34
C ALA A 367 3.76 -20.35 19.17
N LEU A 368 3.63 -21.24 20.15
CA LEU A 368 4.16 -22.61 20.07
C LEU A 368 3.42 -23.44 19.01
N LYS A 369 2.07 -23.39 19.00
CA LYS A 369 1.23 -24.14 18.05
C LYS A 369 1.42 -23.71 16.59
N ASN A 370 1.63 -22.42 16.34
CA ASN A 370 1.72 -21.86 14.98
C ASN A 370 3.16 -21.57 14.53
N SER A 371 4.15 -22.22 15.15
CA SER A 371 5.56 -21.92 14.87
C SER A 371 6.01 -22.48 13.51
N LYS A 372 6.34 -21.59 12.57
CA LYS A 372 6.91 -21.96 11.24
C LYS A 372 8.42 -21.69 11.13
N GLY A 373 8.98 -20.89 12.05
CA GLY A 373 10.39 -20.53 12.09
C GLY A 373 10.57 -19.19 12.82
N PHE A 374 11.73 -18.99 13.47
CA PHE A 374 12.02 -17.71 14.11
C PHE A 374 12.61 -16.73 13.09
N ILE A 375 12.36 -15.45 13.27
CA ILE A 375 12.92 -14.40 12.43
C ILE A 375 14.43 -14.24 12.71
N LYS A 376 15.23 -14.15 11.64
CA LYS A 376 16.67 -13.87 11.75
C LYS A 376 16.91 -12.44 12.22
N LEU A 377 18.05 -12.19 12.87
CA LEU A 377 18.39 -10.89 13.46
C LEU A 377 18.44 -9.76 12.40
N GLU A 378 18.95 -10.06 11.20
CA GLU A 378 19.04 -9.12 10.08
C GLU A 378 17.65 -8.72 9.59
N ASN A 379 16.75 -9.70 9.46
CA ASN A 379 15.35 -9.45 9.08
C ASN A 379 14.60 -8.67 10.16
N LEU A 380 14.95 -8.88 11.43
CA LEU A 380 14.40 -8.11 12.53
C LEU A 380 14.84 -6.64 12.43
N LYS A 381 16.11 -6.36 12.13
CA LYS A 381 16.65 -5.01 11.93
C LYS A 381 15.93 -4.24 10.81
N ILE A 382 15.59 -4.93 9.73
CA ILE A 382 14.94 -4.32 8.56
C ILE A 382 13.43 -4.17 8.78
N LYS A 383 12.73 -5.25 9.12
CA LYS A 383 11.25 -5.30 9.11
C LYS A 383 10.62 -4.87 10.44
N TYR A 384 11.36 -4.99 11.54
CA TYR A 384 10.88 -4.73 12.88
C TYR A 384 11.92 -3.92 13.66
N ARG A 385 12.39 -2.82 13.07
CA ARG A 385 13.47 -2.00 13.62
C ARG A 385 13.24 -1.58 15.08
N TRP A 386 11.99 -1.29 15.45
CA TRP A 386 11.61 -0.98 16.84
C TRP A 386 11.86 -2.15 17.80
N LEU A 387 11.53 -3.38 17.38
CA LEU A 387 11.74 -4.59 18.18
C LEU A 387 13.22 -4.94 18.22
N TYR A 388 13.92 -4.80 17.10
CA TYR A 388 15.38 -4.93 17.04
C TYR A 388 16.04 -3.99 18.04
N ASN A 389 15.65 -2.71 18.08
CA ASN A 389 16.18 -1.75 19.05
C ASN A 389 15.84 -2.17 20.49
N ALA A 390 14.59 -2.57 20.76
CA ALA A 390 14.20 -3.04 22.10
C ALA A 390 15.02 -4.24 22.59
N ILE A 391 15.48 -5.10 21.68
CA ILE A 391 16.36 -6.22 22.02
C ILE A 391 17.86 -5.91 21.87
N ALA A 392 18.26 -4.86 21.17
CA ALA A 392 19.67 -4.55 20.91
C ALA A 392 20.23 -3.41 21.79
N VAL A 393 19.39 -2.52 22.31
CA VAL A 393 19.77 -1.27 23.01
C VAL A 393 20.19 -1.50 24.48
N GLU A 394 20.15 -2.73 24.99
CA GLU A 394 20.63 -3.07 26.35
C GLU A 394 21.99 -3.82 26.32
N TYR A 395 22.83 -3.54 25.32
CA TYR A 395 24.25 -3.96 25.25
C TYR A 395 25.20 -2.85 25.67
#